data_AF-A0A3M1ZMK3-F1
#
_entry.id   AF-A0A3M1ZMK3-F1
#
_cell.length_a   1.000
_cell.length_b   1.000
_cell.length_c   1.000
_cell.angle_alpha   90.00
_cell.angle_beta   90.00
_cell.angle_gamma   90.00
#
_symmetry.space_group_name_H-M   'P 1'
#
loop_
_entity.id
_entity.type
_entity.pdbx_description
1 polymer ?
#
loop_
_entity_poly.entity_id
_entity_poly.type
_entity_poly.pdbx_seq_one_letter_code
_entity_poly.pdbx_strand_id
1 'polypeptide(L)'
;GYYAYSGKLEDWDGSDAIFVSGQAAMEITSTSDVVNRQNDAKANGFELGTSYLPYPASSERQGVIVGGASIWLTANHPQEELDAAKEFVIWFTNTENAIRWHKGTGYFPIRKSAVTVLEGQHWFETNPAYTAAFDQLLETKPSRATQGAVMGPFPEIRTIIEQAIESVLAGQSTVEEAMAAAKEKADQALAEYNSSIK
;
A
#
# COMPACT_ATOMS: atom_id res chain seq x y z
N GLY A 1 -20.40 4.18 -15.78
CA GLY A 1 -19.04 4.54 -16.25
C GLY A 1 -18.08 3.43 -15.89
N TYR A 2 -16.81 3.55 -16.25
CA TYR A 2 -15.77 2.56 -15.89
C TYR A 2 -15.12 2.81 -14.51
N TYR A 3 -15.32 3.99 -13.93
CA TYR A 3 -14.82 4.37 -12.61
C TYR A 3 -15.80 5.33 -11.92
N ALA A 4 -15.63 5.48 -10.61
CA ALA A 4 -16.23 6.53 -9.81
C ALA A 4 -15.11 7.40 -9.23
N TYR A 5 -15.36 8.69 -9.06
CA TYR A 5 -14.37 9.67 -8.60
C TYR A 5 -15.02 10.57 -7.56
N SER A 6 -14.39 10.71 -6.41
CA SER A 6 -14.89 11.53 -5.30
C SER A 6 -14.81 13.03 -5.57
N GLY A 7 -14.01 13.45 -6.57
CA GLY A 7 -13.79 14.88 -6.85
C GLY A 7 -12.71 15.53 -6.00
N LYS A 8 -11.97 14.73 -5.21
CA LYS A 8 -10.92 15.21 -4.31
C LYS A 8 -9.67 14.37 -4.50
N LEU A 9 -8.55 15.05 -4.72
CA LEU A 9 -7.22 14.45 -4.72
C LEU A 9 -6.97 13.82 -3.35
N GLU A 10 -6.39 12.61 -3.33
CA GLU A 10 -6.02 11.98 -2.07
C GLU A 10 -7.25 11.85 -1.14
N ASP A 11 -8.27 11.13 -1.59
CA ASP A 11 -9.55 10.99 -0.85
C ASP A 11 -9.93 9.53 -0.58
N TRP A 12 -9.20 8.93 0.35
CA TRP A 12 -9.41 7.56 0.82
C TRP A 12 -10.83 7.35 1.35
N ASP A 13 -11.29 8.22 2.25
CA ASP A 13 -12.64 8.13 2.82
C ASP A 13 -13.74 8.23 1.75
N GLY A 14 -13.50 9.04 0.71
CA GLY A 14 -14.42 9.16 -0.43
C GLY A 14 -14.46 7.90 -1.29
N SER A 15 -13.29 7.29 -1.60
CA SER A 15 -13.21 5.99 -2.28
C SER A 15 -13.96 4.92 -1.50
N ASP A 16 -13.68 4.83 -0.20
CA ASP A 16 -14.30 3.87 0.71
C ASP A 16 -15.82 4.03 0.71
N ALA A 17 -16.33 5.27 0.83
CA ALA A 17 -17.76 5.55 0.85
C ALA A 17 -18.45 5.16 -0.48
N ILE A 18 -17.79 5.36 -1.62
CA ILE A 18 -18.29 4.97 -2.95
C ILE A 18 -18.42 3.44 -3.04
N PHE A 19 -17.42 2.69 -2.54
CA PHE A 19 -17.48 1.23 -2.52
C PHE A 19 -18.53 0.71 -1.54
N VAL A 20 -18.51 1.18 -0.29
CA VAL A 20 -19.40 0.73 0.79
C VAL A 20 -20.87 1.02 0.50
N SER A 21 -21.18 2.13 -0.19
CA SER A 21 -22.54 2.46 -0.62
C SER A 21 -23.05 1.61 -1.81
N GLY A 22 -22.19 0.78 -2.40
CA GLY A 22 -22.51 -0.04 -3.58
C GLY A 22 -22.51 0.74 -4.89
N GLN A 23 -22.00 1.99 -4.91
CA GLN A 23 -21.86 2.76 -6.13
C GLN A 23 -20.76 2.20 -7.04
N ALA A 24 -19.69 1.63 -6.46
CA ALA A 24 -18.67 0.87 -7.16
C ALA A 24 -18.70 -0.61 -6.76
N ALA A 25 -18.62 -1.50 -7.75
CA ALA A 25 -18.57 -2.96 -7.52
C ALA A 25 -17.18 -3.46 -7.11
N MET A 26 -16.13 -2.68 -7.37
CA MET A 26 -14.73 -3.02 -7.07
C MET A 26 -14.02 -1.79 -6.54
N GLU A 27 -13.12 -2.00 -5.59
CA GLU A 27 -12.23 -1.01 -5.02
C GLU A 27 -10.79 -1.52 -5.07
N ILE A 28 -9.85 -0.64 -5.42
CA ILE A 28 -8.42 -0.90 -5.29
C ILE A 28 -7.94 -0.05 -4.12
N THR A 29 -7.75 -0.67 -2.96
CA THR A 29 -7.34 0.01 -1.73
C THR A 29 -6.26 -0.80 -0.98
N SER A 30 -5.81 -0.27 0.16
CA SER A 30 -4.82 -0.92 1.02
C SER A 30 -5.33 -2.26 1.54
N THR A 31 -4.45 -3.24 1.63
CA THR A 31 -4.76 -4.52 2.27
C THR A 31 -5.01 -4.36 3.77
N SER A 32 -4.57 -3.25 4.38
CA SER A 32 -4.91 -2.91 5.77
C SER A 32 -6.39 -2.63 5.99
N ASP A 33 -7.16 -2.35 4.93
CA ASP A 33 -8.58 -2.07 5.04
C ASP A 33 -9.44 -3.35 5.00
N VAL A 34 -8.83 -4.54 4.85
CA VAL A 34 -9.59 -5.80 4.76
C VAL A 34 -10.52 -6.01 5.97
N VAL A 35 -10.07 -5.68 7.18
CA VAL A 35 -10.90 -5.77 8.40
C VAL A 35 -12.08 -4.79 8.31
N ASN A 36 -11.82 -3.57 7.88
CA ASN A 36 -12.83 -2.52 7.73
C ASN A 36 -13.86 -2.94 6.67
N ARG A 37 -13.41 -3.37 5.48
CA ARG A 37 -14.27 -3.85 4.40
C ARG A 37 -15.09 -5.07 4.78
N GLN A 38 -14.55 -6.00 5.56
CA GLN A 38 -15.34 -7.13 6.07
C GLN A 38 -16.46 -6.67 7.02
N ASN A 39 -16.18 -5.69 7.89
CA ASN A 39 -17.18 -5.09 8.76
C ASN A 39 -18.24 -4.32 7.97
N ASP A 40 -17.81 -3.53 6.97
CA ASP A 40 -18.69 -2.78 6.08
C ASP A 40 -19.61 -3.71 5.28
N ALA A 41 -19.06 -4.78 4.72
CA ALA A 41 -19.81 -5.80 3.99
C ALA A 41 -20.89 -6.44 4.86
N LYS A 42 -20.54 -6.81 6.10
CA LYS A 42 -21.48 -7.34 7.09
C LYS A 42 -22.56 -6.34 7.47
N ALA A 43 -22.21 -5.08 7.68
CA ALA A 43 -23.13 -4.02 8.07
C ALA A 43 -24.12 -3.65 6.94
N ASN A 44 -23.67 -3.71 5.69
CA ASN A 44 -24.45 -3.31 4.51
C ASN A 44 -25.07 -4.49 3.74
N GLY A 45 -24.81 -5.73 4.17
CA GLY A 45 -25.47 -6.93 3.65
C GLY A 45 -24.97 -7.39 2.28
N PHE A 46 -23.69 -7.21 1.98
CA PHE A 46 -23.05 -7.74 0.77
C PHE A 46 -21.90 -8.71 1.10
N GLU A 47 -21.50 -9.51 0.11
CA GLU A 47 -20.36 -10.42 0.23
C GLU A 47 -19.09 -9.74 -0.29
N LEU A 48 -18.02 -9.77 0.50
CA LEU A 48 -16.72 -9.23 0.12
C LEU A 48 -15.83 -10.32 -0.51
N GLY A 49 -15.32 -10.05 -1.71
CA GLY A 49 -14.24 -10.79 -2.32
C GLY A 49 -12.93 -10.01 -2.33
N THR A 50 -11.79 -10.71 -2.38
CA THR A 50 -10.48 -10.10 -2.62
C THR A 50 -9.80 -10.78 -3.80
N SER A 51 -9.02 -10.03 -4.56
CA SER A 51 -8.34 -10.53 -5.76
C SER A 51 -7.02 -9.80 -5.96
N TYR A 52 -6.18 -10.35 -6.82
CA TYR A 52 -4.92 -9.73 -7.20
C TYR A 52 -5.19 -8.43 -7.97
N LEU A 53 -4.29 -7.46 -7.83
CA LEU A 53 -4.29 -6.29 -8.71
C LEU A 53 -4.37 -6.70 -10.20
N PRO A 54 -5.23 -6.04 -10.99
CA PRO A 54 -5.31 -6.25 -12.43
C PRO A 54 -4.03 -5.77 -13.10
N TYR A 55 -3.71 -6.37 -14.24
CA TYR A 55 -2.59 -5.99 -15.09
C TYR A 55 -3.02 -6.10 -16.55
N PRO A 56 -2.36 -5.37 -17.48
CA PRO A 56 -2.70 -5.46 -18.89
C PRO A 56 -2.57 -6.89 -19.42
N ALA A 57 -3.55 -7.36 -20.18
CA ALA A 57 -3.58 -8.73 -20.73
C ALA A 57 -2.40 -9.03 -21.68
N SER A 58 -1.77 -8.00 -22.24
CA SER A 58 -0.58 -8.10 -23.09
C SER A 58 0.74 -8.19 -22.30
N SER A 59 0.69 -8.11 -20.98
CA SER A 59 1.86 -8.11 -20.10
C SER A 59 1.91 -9.38 -19.26
N GLU A 60 3.09 -9.70 -18.71
CA GLU A 60 3.20 -10.71 -17.66
C GLU A 60 3.08 -10.09 -16.28
N ARG A 61 2.48 -10.82 -15.33
CA ARG A 61 2.52 -10.44 -13.92
C ARG A 61 3.97 -10.39 -13.41
N GLN A 62 4.35 -9.24 -12.85
CA GLN A 62 5.65 -9.01 -12.22
C GLN A 62 5.57 -8.98 -10.70
N GLY A 63 4.44 -8.60 -10.12
CA GLY A 63 4.24 -8.52 -8.67
C GLY A 63 3.82 -7.14 -8.21
N VAL A 64 4.06 -6.85 -6.94
CA VAL A 64 3.65 -5.63 -6.25
C VAL A 64 4.80 -5.04 -5.43
N ILE A 65 4.62 -3.81 -4.95
CA ILE A 65 5.52 -3.18 -3.97
C ILE A 65 4.81 -3.07 -2.63
N VAL A 66 5.57 -3.13 -1.53
CA VAL A 66 5.02 -2.88 -0.19
C VAL A 66 4.82 -1.39 0.05
N GLY A 67 3.69 -1.04 0.67
CA GLY A 67 3.43 0.28 1.24
C GLY A 67 3.57 0.27 2.76
N GLY A 68 2.89 1.21 3.42
CA GLY A 68 2.89 1.34 4.88
C GLY A 68 4.09 2.12 5.41
N ALA A 69 4.44 1.85 6.67
CA ALA A 69 5.49 2.55 7.40
C ALA A 69 6.60 1.59 7.85
N SER A 70 7.74 2.17 8.22
CA SER A 70 8.87 1.48 8.85
C SER A 70 9.23 2.19 10.16
N ILE A 71 9.82 1.45 11.10
CA ILE A 71 10.32 2.01 12.37
C ILE A 71 11.81 2.28 12.22
N TRP A 72 12.22 3.52 12.46
CA TRP A 72 13.60 3.96 12.42
C TRP A 72 14.08 4.38 13.81
N LEU A 73 15.31 4.03 14.14
CA LEU A 73 16.02 4.57 15.29
C LEU A 73 16.93 5.70 14.80
N THR A 74 16.77 6.89 15.35
CA THR A 74 17.59 8.06 15.02
C THR A 74 18.90 8.03 15.79
N ALA A 75 19.99 8.51 15.17
CA ALA A 75 21.28 8.67 15.83
C ALA A 75 21.26 9.85 16.82
N ASN A 76 22.34 10.00 17.61
CA ASN A 76 22.58 11.11 18.54
C ASN A 76 21.66 11.16 19.77
N HIS A 77 21.32 9.98 20.30
CA HIS A 77 20.61 9.83 21.58
C HIS A 77 21.51 9.18 22.64
N PRO A 78 21.22 9.36 23.95
CA PRO A 78 21.85 8.59 25.01
C PRO A 78 21.77 7.08 24.78
N GLN A 79 22.81 6.35 25.18
CA GLN A 79 22.90 4.89 24.95
C GLN A 79 21.71 4.14 25.57
N GLU A 80 21.24 4.57 26.75
CA GLU A 80 20.08 3.99 27.43
C GLU A 80 18.79 4.11 26.60
N GLU A 81 18.57 5.26 25.95
CA GLU A 81 17.40 5.45 25.06
C GLU A 81 17.49 4.57 23.82
N LEU A 82 18.69 4.46 23.23
CA LEU A 82 18.92 3.60 22.06
C LEU A 82 18.70 2.12 22.40
N ASP A 83 19.13 1.68 23.58
CA ASP A 83 18.92 0.31 24.04
C ASP A 83 17.43 0.02 24.31
N ALA A 84 16.71 0.94 24.96
CA ALA A 84 15.27 0.82 25.16
C ALA A 84 14.49 0.81 23.84
N ALA A 85 14.84 1.69 22.89
CA ALA A 85 14.22 1.72 21.56
C ALA A 85 14.47 0.41 20.78
N LYS A 86 15.69 -0.14 20.88
CA LYS A 86 16.05 -1.43 20.28
C LYS A 86 15.23 -2.57 20.89
N GLU A 87 15.10 -2.62 22.21
CA GLU A 87 14.28 -3.61 22.90
C GLU A 87 12.80 -3.52 22.48
N PHE A 88 12.26 -2.30 22.39
CA PHE A 88 10.91 -2.08 21.91
C PHE A 88 10.71 -2.60 20.49
N VAL A 89 11.61 -2.29 19.55
CA VAL A 89 11.48 -2.78 18.16
C VAL A 89 11.55 -4.30 18.10
N ILE A 90 12.45 -4.93 18.86
CA ILE A 90 12.55 -6.40 18.92
C ILE A 90 11.24 -7.00 19.48
N TRP A 91 10.71 -6.45 20.57
CA TRP A 91 9.44 -6.89 21.16
C TRP A 91 8.27 -6.67 20.20
N PHE A 92 8.10 -5.47 19.67
CA PHE A 92 6.98 -5.09 18.80
C PHE A 92 6.95 -5.94 17.52
N THR A 93 8.11 -6.31 17.00
CA THR A 93 8.24 -7.12 15.80
C THR A 93 8.45 -8.61 16.08
N ASN A 94 8.25 -9.08 17.33
CA ASN A 94 8.35 -10.50 17.65
C ASN A 94 7.21 -11.32 16.99
N THR A 95 7.28 -12.65 17.05
CA THR A 95 6.29 -13.54 16.43
C THR A 95 4.86 -13.26 16.90
N GLU A 96 4.65 -13.16 18.22
CA GLU A 96 3.32 -12.99 18.82
C GLU A 96 2.68 -11.66 18.43
N ASN A 97 3.44 -10.57 18.52
CA ASN A 97 2.99 -9.23 18.18
C ASN A 97 2.80 -9.07 16.67
N ALA A 98 3.65 -9.68 15.83
CA ALA A 98 3.45 -9.68 14.38
C ALA A 98 2.14 -10.40 13.97
N ILE A 99 1.81 -11.52 14.63
CA ILE A 99 0.53 -12.22 14.43
C ILE A 99 -0.64 -11.33 14.88
N ARG A 100 -0.53 -10.75 16.09
CA ARG A 100 -1.57 -9.87 16.63
C ARG A 100 -1.81 -8.67 15.72
N TRP A 101 -0.75 -8.03 15.24
CA TRP A 101 -0.83 -6.92 14.31
C TRP A 101 -1.52 -7.34 13.01
N HIS A 102 -1.08 -8.44 12.39
CA HIS A 102 -1.69 -8.95 11.16
C HIS A 102 -3.20 -9.21 11.31
N LYS A 103 -3.60 -9.98 12.33
CA LYS A 103 -5.01 -10.32 12.56
C LYS A 103 -5.88 -9.11 12.89
N GLY A 104 -5.31 -8.11 13.57
CA GLY A 104 -6.04 -6.91 13.98
C GLY A 104 -6.14 -5.84 12.89
N THR A 105 -5.26 -5.86 11.88
CA THR A 105 -5.09 -4.72 10.97
C THR A 105 -5.03 -5.06 9.48
N GLY A 106 -4.93 -6.33 9.08
CA GLY A 106 -4.72 -6.68 7.66
C GLY A 106 -3.29 -6.49 7.13
N TYR A 107 -2.40 -5.82 7.86
CA TYR A 107 -0.99 -5.69 7.47
C TYR A 107 -0.28 -7.04 7.42
N PHE A 108 0.70 -7.19 6.54
CA PHE A 108 1.46 -8.43 6.42
C PHE A 108 2.22 -8.79 7.70
N PRO A 109 2.26 -10.09 8.08
CA PRO A 109 3.14 -10.55 9.15
C PRO A 109 4.60 -10.46 8.67
N ILE A 110 5.41 -9.64 9.34
CA ILE A 110 6.80 -9.35 8.91
C ILE A 110 7.82 -10.42 9.34
N ARG A 111 7.37 -11.56 9.89
CA ARG A 111 8.21 -12.65 10.39
C ARG A 111 7.79 -13.98 9.77
N LYS A 112 8.74 -14.75 9.26
CA LYS A 112 8.47 -16.13 8.78
C LYS A 112 7.89 -17.02 9.87
N SER A 113 8.35 -16.87 11.11
CA SER A 113 7.78 -17.59 12.27
C SER A 113 6.31 -17.27 12.51
N ALA A 114 5.88 -16.03 12.25
CA ALA A 114 4.46 -15.65 12.34
C ALA A 114 3.65 -16.32 11.23
N VAL A 115 4.18 -16.36 10.00
CA VAL A 115 3.54 -17.06 8.88
C VAL A 115 3.36 -18.54 9.19
N THR A 116 4.40 -19.25 9.65
CA THR A 116 4.31 -20.68 10.02
C THR A 116 3.25 -20.95 11.09
N VAL A 117 3.13 -20.07 12.09
CA VAL A 117 2.08 -20.20 13.12
C VAL A 117 0.69 -19.96 12.53
N LEU A 118 0.52 -18.96 11.64
CA LEU A 118 -0.77 -18.67 10.99
C LEU A 118 -1.22 -19.82 10.08
N GLU A 119 -0.29 -20.41 9.31
CA GLU A 119 -0.54 -21.59 8.48
C GLU A 119 -0.96 -22.79 9.33
N GLY A 120 -0.22 -23.10 10.40
CA GLY A 120 -0.56 -24.18 11.33
C GLY A 120 -1.88 -23.97 12.08
N GLN A 121 -2.40 -22.73 12.12
CA GLN A 121 -3.71 -22.38 12.65
C GLN A 121 -4.83 -22.38 11.58
N HIS A 122 -4.53 -22.72 10.33
CA HIS A 122 -5.46 -22.62 9.20
C HIS A 122 -6.07 -21.20 9.06
N TRP A 123 -5.29 -20.17 9.39
CA TRP A 123 -5.77 -18.78 9.41
C TRP A 123 -6.26 -18.32 8.03
N PHE A 124 -5.49 -18.58 6.98
CA PHE A 124 -5.81 -18.14 5.62
C PHE A 124 -6.98 -18.93 5.00
N GLU A 125 -7.22 -20.16 5.43
CA GLU A 125 -8.39 -20.95 5.01
C GLU A 125 -9.68 -20.41 5.62
N THR A 126 -9.63 -19.98 6.89
CA THR A 126 -10.78 -19.42 7.61
C THR A 126 -10.98 -17.93 7.34
N ASN A 127 -9.96 -17.24 6.80
CA ASN A 127 -9.99 -15.82 6.46
C ASN A 127 -9.49 -15.60 5.02
N PRO A 128 -10.21 -16.11 4.00
CA PRO A 128 -9.76 -16.10 2.61
C PRO A 128 -9.57 -14.69 2.03
N ALA A 129 -10.15 -13.66 2.65
CA ALA A 129 -9.94 -12.26 2.28
C ALA A 129 -8.48 -11.78 2.45
N TYR A 130 -7.65 -12.50 3.21
CA TYR A 130 -6.25 -12.14 3.44
C TYR A 130 -5.30 -12.83 2.44
N THR A 131 -5.77 -13.89 1.78
CA THR A 131 -4.94 -14.78 0.97
C THR A 131 -4.47 -14.11 -0.31
N ALA A 132 -5.36 -13.41 -1.02
CA ALA A 132 -5.04 -12.78 -2.30
C ALA A 132 -3.84 -11.82 -2.20
N ALA A 133 -3.83 -10.97 -1.17
CA ALA A 133 -2.74 -10.05 -0.90
C ALA A 133 -1.42 -10.76 -0.55
N PHE A 134 -1.51 -11.82 0.27
CA PHE A 134 -0.36 -12.57 0.74
C PHE A 134 0.32 -13.32 -0.41
N ASP A 135 -0.46 -14.06 -1.19
CA ASP A 135 0.05 -14.82 -2.32
C ASP A 135 0.59 -13.88 -3.42
N GLN A 136 -0.10 -12.77 -3.71
CA GLN A 136 0.38 -11.77 -4.66
C GLN A 136 1.74 -11.16 -4.24
N LEU A 137 1.96 -10.93 -2.95
CA LEU A 137 3.25 -10.46 -2.45
C LEU A 137 4.34 -11.54 -2.62
N LEU A 138 4.06 -12.79 -2.27
CA LEU A 138 5.02 -13.89 -2.37
C LEU A 138 5.37 -14.25 -3.82
N GLU A 139 4.44 -14.07 -4.76
CA GLU A 139 4.65 -14.28 -6.19
C GLU A 139 5.42 -13.15 -6.89
N THR A 140 5.77 -12.08 -6.16
CA THR A 140 6.48 -10.94 -6.75
C THR A 140 7.87 -11.34 -7.25
N LYS A 141 8.11 -11.10 -8.54
CA LYS A 141 9.40 -11.28 -9.20
C LYS A 141 10.32 -10.08 -8.86
N PRO A 142 11.49 -10.29 -8.23
CA PRO A 142 12.40 -9.21 -7.91
C PRO A 142 12.90 -8.50 -9.18
N SER A 143 12.78 -7.17 -9.21
CA SER A 143 13.22 -6.30 -10.30
C SER A 143 13.41 -4.88 -9.77
N ARG A 144 13.99 -3.99 -10.58
CA ARG A 144 14.08 -2.56 -10.23
C ARG A 144 12.70 -1.92 -9.99
N ALA A 145 11.65 -2.42 -10.63
CA ALA A 145 10.29 -1.90 -10.46
C ALA A 145 9.58 -2.43 -9.21
N THR A 146 9.96 -3.61 -8.72
CA THR A 146 9.30 -4.29 -7.60
C THR A 146 10.04 -4.17 -6.26
N GLN A 147 11.21 -3.51 -6.24
CA GLN A 147 11.96 -3.23 -5.00
C GLN A 147 11.42 -2.03 -4.19
N GLY A 148 10.44 -1.32 -4.72
CA GLY A 148 9.93 -0.07 -4.14
C GLY A 148 10.74 1.16 -4.56
N ALA A 149 10.23 2.32 -4.17
CA ALA A 149 10.83 3.62 -4.50
C ALA A 149 11.72 4.11 -3.35
N VAL A 150 12.95 4.51 -3.67
CA VAL A 150 13.86 5.20 -2.76
C VAL A 150 14.24 6.51 -3.43
N MET A 151 13.60 7.59 -3.02
CA MET A 151 13.84 8.94 -3.51
C MET A 151 13.55 9.95 -2.40
N GLY A 152 14.34 11.02 -2.35
CA GLY A 152 14.23 12.04 -1.30
C GLY A 152 12.87 12.73 -1.24
N PRO A 153 12.44 13.40 -2.32
CA PRO A 153 11.17 14.14 -2.35
C PRO A 153 10.01 13.20 -2.72
N PHE A 154 9.94 12.01 -2.11
CA PHE A 154 8.96 11.00 -2.50
C PHE A 154 7.49 11.46 -2.34
N PRO A 155 7.09 12.14 -1.25
CA PRO A 155 5.73 12.66 -1.12
C PRO A 155 5.36 13.65 -2.23
N GLU A 156 6.27 14.58 -2.55
CA GLU A 156 6.06 15.57 -3.61
C GLU A 156 5.90 14.90 -4.99
N ILE A 157 6.76 13.93 -5.30
CA ILE A 157 6.70 13.19 -6.56
C ILE A 157 5.39 12.40 -6.68
N ARG A 158 4.87 11.84 -5.58
CA ARG A 158 3.54 11.19 -5.59
C ARG A 158 2.45 12.18 -5.94
N THR A 159 2.39 13.33 -5.29
CA THR A 159 1.42 14.38 -5.60
C THR A 159 1.51 14.84 -7.06
N ILE A 160 2.72 14.98 -7.62
CA ILE A 160 2.94 15.32 -9.03
C ILE A 160 2.30 14.27 -9.96
N ILE A 161 2.51 12.98 -9.68
CA ILE A 161 1.97 11.87 -10.47
C ILE A 161 0.44 11.81 -10.35
N GLU A 162 -0.11 11.99 -9.16
CA GLU A 162 -1.56 11.96 -8.92
C GLU A 162 -2.27 13.10 -9.64
N GLN A 163 -1.73 14.32 -9.58
CA GLN A 163 -2.27 15.47 -10.33
C GLN A 163 -2.24 15.23 -11.85
N ALA A 164 -1.22 14.55 -12.35
CA ALA A 164 -1.16 14.17 -13.76
C ALA A 164 -2.27 13.18 -14.12
N ILE A 165 -2.51 12.17 -13.28
CA ILE A 165 -3.61 11.22 -13.44
C ILE A 165 -4.96 11.95 -13.41
N GLU A 166 -5.18 12.87 -12.47
CA GLU A 166 -6.41 13.66 -12.40
C GLU A 166 -6.64 14.50 -13.66
N SER A 167 -5.59 15.12 -14.21
CA SER A 167 -5.71 15.91 -15.44
C SER A 167 -6.18 15.06 -16.63
N VAL A 168 -5.73 13.80 -16.72
CA VAL A 168 -6.16 12.85 -17.75
C VAL A 168 -7.62 12.45 -17.52
N LEU A 169 -7.99 12.11 -16.28
CA LEU A 169 -9.35 11.71 -15.93
C LEU A 169 -10.36 12.85 -16.12
N ALA A 170 -9.94 14.10 -15.95
CA ALA A 170 -10.73 15.30 -16.20
C ALA A 170 -10.79 15.70 -17.69
N GLY A 171 -10.10 14.98 -18.58
CA GLY A 171 -10.03 15.30 -20.01
C GLY A 171 -9.26 16.58 -20.33
N GLN A 172 -8.40 17.04 -19.42
CA GLN A 172 -7.62 18.28 -19.55
C GLN A 172 -6.30 18.06 -20.30
N SER A 173 -5.81 16.82 -20.37
CA SER A 173 -4.58 16.45 -21.05
C SER A 173 -4.64 15.02 -21.57
N THR A 174 -3.89 14.74 -22.64
CA THR A 174 -3.62 13.35 -23.04
C THR A 174 -2.73 12.65 -22.01
N VAL A 175 -2.68 11.32 -22.04
CA VAL A 175 -1.79 10.53 -21.17
C VAL A 175 -0.34 10.94 -21.41
N GLU A 176 0.05 11.09 -22.68
CA GLU A 176 1.41 11.45 -23.07
C GLU A 176 1.82 12.82 -22.55
N GLU A 177 0.96 13.83 -22.70
CA GLU A 177 1.23 15.20 -22.21
C GLU A 177 1.32 15.24 -20.68
N ALA A 178 0.35 14.63 -19.99
CA ALA A 178 0.31 14.62 -18.53
C ALA A 178 1.55 13.93 -17.93
N MET A 179 1.93 12.78 -18.48
CA MET A 179 3.09 12.03 -17.99
C MET A 179 4.42 12.70 -18.34
N ALA A 180 4.52 13.37 -19.49
CA ALA A 180 5.70 14.17 -19.84
C ALA A 180 5.90 15.34 -18.87
N ALA A 181 4.82 16.09 -18.58
CA ALA A 181 4.85 17.19 -17.62
C ALA A 181 5.14 16.70 -16.19
N ALA A 182 4.55 15.57 -15.78
CA ALA A 182 4.84 14.95 -14.49
C ALA A 182 6.32 14.57 -14.35
N LYS A 183 6.90 14.00 -15.43
CA LYS A 183 8.32 13.66 -15.48
C LYS A 183 9.21 14.88 -15.29
N GLU A 184 8.95 15.97 -16.01
CA GLU A 184 9.76 17.19 -15.91
C GLU A 184 9.76 17.74 -14.48
N LYS A 185 8.57 17.83 -13.85
CA LYS A 185 8.43 18.28 -12.46
C LYS A 185 9.13 17.34 -11.47
N ALA A 186 8.98 16.02 -11.65
CA ALA A 186 9.65 15.05 -10.79
C ALA A 186 11.17 15.11 -10.93
N ASP A 187 11.70 15.27 -12.15
CA ASP A 187 13.14 15.42 -12.39
C ASP A 187 13.67 16.71 -11.73
N GLN A 188 12.91 17.81 -11.77
CA GLN A 188 13.25 19.05 -11.06
C GLN A 188 13.28 18.85 -9.54
N ALA A 189 12.24 18.26 -8.95
CA ALA A 189 12.19 18.00 -7.50
C ALA A 189 13.37 17.12 -7.04
N LEU A 190 13.72 16.10 -7.83
CA LEU A 190 14.91 15.27 -7.58
C LEU A 190 16.20 16.08 -7.64
N ALA A 191 16.37 16.95 -8.64
CA ALA A 191 17.56 17.78 -8.77
C ALA A 191 17.71 18.74 -7.58
N GLU A 192 16.62 19.40 -7.18
CA GLU A 192 16.57 20.30 -6.03
C GLU A 192 16.91 19.56 -4.73
N TYR A 193 16.26 18.42 -4.47
CA TYR A 193 16.58 17.58 -3.31
C TYR A 193 18.05 17.18 -3.30
N ASN A 194 18.58 16.64 -4.40
CA ASN A 194 19.97 16.22 -4.47
C ASN A 194 20.97 17.37 -4.29
N SER A 195 20.61 18.60 -4.68
CA SER A 195 21.44 19.78 -4.43
C SER A 195 21.40 20.26 -2.98
N SER A 196 20.32 19.94 -2.26
CA SER A 196 20.09 20.34 -0.87
C SER A 196 20.79 19.44 0.15
N ILE A 197 21.00 18.17 -0.20
CA ILE A 197 21.69 17.18 0.63
C ILE A 197 23.19 17.23 0.30
N LYS A 198 24.00 17.48 1.33
CA LYS A 198 25.47 17.50 1.25
C LYS A 198 26.08 16.18 1.72
#